data_AF-A0A0L8H5G8-F1
#
_entry.id   AF-A0A0L8H5G8-F1
#
_cell.length_a   1.000
_cell.length_b   1.000
_cell.length_c   1.000
_cell.angle_alpha   90.00
_cell.angle_beta   90.00
_cell.angle_gamma   90.00
#
_symmetry.space_group_name_H-M   'P 1'
#
loop_
_entity.id
_entity.type
_entity.pdbx_description
1 polymer ?
#
loop_
_entity_poly.entity_id
_entity_poly.type
_entity_poly.pdbx_seq_one_letter_code
_entity_poly.pdbx_strand_id
1 'polypeptide(L)'
;ECLCDPEKHQVYDEYQKQKALQKKDAESKELSTQTANLWEIESNDSLNQPVFYFMPHGPEQQIAPETKNPQWKILLQIKDGNSFFRCLSQYFTGSTKYHRQFRVLVANYLYCLYIDEHPAPQPKVPVLEHIKSMLETNTCATECEIYAAAHLFHRRIDILTGGNETPYFWSSTTPHGIGPNVSICSIQLFNEARHHFDLILKN
;
A
#
# COMPACT_ATOMS: atom_id res chain seq x y z
N GLU A 1 -20.76 -25.23 27.81
CA GLU A 1 -21.49 -23.96 27.98
C GLU A 1 -20.46 -22.85 28.17
N CYS A 2 -20.16 -22.11 27.10
CA CYS A 2 -19.21 -21.00 27.16
C CYS A 2 -19.97 -19.74 27.52
N LEU A 3 -19.68 -19.18 28.69
CA LEU A 3 -20.17 -17.91 29.17
C LEU A 3 -19.62 -16.80 28.26
N CYS A 4 -20.45 -16.30 27.35
CA CYS A 4 -20.18 -15.04 26.65
C CYS A 4 -20.38 -13.89 27.64
N ASP A 5 -19.26 -13.22 27.94
CA ASP A 5 -19.16 -12.04 28.79
C ASP A 5 -20.02 -10.87 28.24
N PRO A 6 -21.14 -10.51 28.89
CA PRO A 6 -22.11 -9.53 28.37
C PRO A 6 -21.53 -8.12 28.18
N GLU A 7 -20.49 -7.76 28.94
CA GLU A 7 -19.87 -6.43 28.86
C GLU A 7 -19.12 -6.21 27.54
N LYS A 8 -18.56 -7.28 26.94
CA LYS A 8 -17.82 -7.18 25.67
C LYS A 8 -18.73 -6.98 24.45
N HIS A 9 -19.97 -7.45 24.52
CA HIS A 9 -20.96 -7.22 23.46
C HIS A 9 -21.44 -5.76 23.45
N GLN A 10 -21.60 -5.18 24.63
CA GLN A 10 -22.10 -3.81 24.79
C GLN A 10 -21.11 -2.77 24.23
N VAL A 11 -19.80 -2.98 24.42
CA VAL A 11 -18.74 -2.12 23.87
C VAL A 11 -18.67 -2.20 22.34
N TYR A 12 -18.90 -3.39 21.75
CA TYR A 12 -18.90 -3.56 20.30
C TYR A 12 -20.11 -2.87 19.64
N ASP A 13 -21.29 -2.98 20.25
CA ASP A 13 -22.50 -2.31 19.77
C ASP A 13 -22.39 -0.77 19.82
N GLU A 14 -21.72 -0.25 20.86
CA GLU A 14 -21.48 1.19 21.02
C GLU A 14 -20.47 1.72 19.98
N TYR A 15 -19.43 0.94 19.67
CA TYR A 15 -18.48 1.24 18.58
C TYR A 15 -19.17 1.28 17.21
N GLN A 16 -20.06 0.32 16.90
CA GLN A 16 -20.79 0.30 15.63
C GLN A 16 -21.76 1.50 15.49
N LYS A 17 -22.40 1.91 16.59
CA LYS A 17 -23.25 3.11 16.61
C LYS A 17 -22.45 4.39 16.34
N GLN A 18 -21.27 4.54 16.94
CA GLN A 18 -20.41 5.71 16.71
C GLN A 18 -19.88 5.77 15.27
N LYS A 19 -19.49 4.63 14.70
CA LYS A 19 -19.06 4.53 13.30
C LYS A 19 -20.17 4.88 12.32
N ALA A 20 -21.41 4.49 12.61
CA ALA A 20 -22.58 4.84 11.80
C ALA A 20 -22.93 6.34 11.88
N LEU A 21 -22.73 6.98 13.04
CA LEU A 21 -22.94 8.43 13.21
C LEU A 21 -21.92 9.24 12.40
N GLN A 22 -20.63 8.87 12.49
CA GLN A 22 -19.55 9.53 11.74
C GLN A 22 -19.72 9.39 10.21
N LYS A 23 -20.28 8.26 9.75
CA LYS A 23 -20.58 8.04 8.33
C LYS A 23 -21.70 8.97 7.83
N LYS A 24 -22.75 9.20 8.63
CA LYS A 24 -23.83 10.13 8.28
C LYS A 24 -23.36 11.58 8.26
N ASP A 25 -22.46 11.96 9.15
CA ASP A 25 -21.87 13.32 9.17
C ASP A 25 -20.92 13.55 7.99
N ALA A 26 -20.21 12.51 7.54
CA ALA A 26 -19.35 12.55 6.36
C ALA A 26 -20.17 12.64 5.06
N GLU A 27 -21.23 11.84 4.93
CA GLU A 27 -22.14 11.85 3.77
C GLU A 27 -22.91 13.17 3.67
N SER A 28 -23.31 13.77 4.80
CA SER A 28 -23.94 15.11 4.84
C SER A 28 -23.00 16.23 4.38
N LYS A 29 -21.71 16.14 4.75
CA LYS A 29 -20.68 17.09 4.29
C LYS A 29 -20.35 16.92 2.80
N GLU A 30 -20.36 15.69 2.30
CA GLU A 30 -20.06 15.37 0.90
C GLU A 30 -21.20 15.80 -0.05
N LEU A 31 -22.45 15.70 0.41
CA LEU A 31 -23.61 16.20 -0.32
C LEU A 31 -23.63 17.73 -0.40
N SER A 32 -23.22 18.42 0.67
CA SER A 32 -23.11 19.88 0.71
C SER A 32 -22.06 20.42 -0.26
N THR A 33 -20.93 19.75 -0.44
CA THR A 33 -19.88 20.15 -1.40
C THR A 33 -20.24 19.78 -2.85
N GLN A 34 -20.98 18.70 -3.08
CA GLN A 34 -21.46 18.35 -4.42
C GLN A 34 -22.53 19.33 -4.93
N THR A 35 -23.46 19.79 -4.08
CA THR A 35 -24.44 20.81 -4.50
C THR A 35 -23.84 22.19 -4.73
N ALA A 36 -22.69 22.53 -4.11
CA ALA A 36 -22.01 23.79 -4.39
C ALA A 36 -21.28 23.79 -5.75
N ASN A 37 -20.79 22.62 -6.19
CA ASN A 37 -20.05 22.49 -7.44
C ASN A 37 -20.96 22.29 -8.68
N LEU A 38 -22.25 22.00 -8.50
CA LEU A 38 -23.19 21.80 -9.62
C LEU A 38 -23.62 23.11 -10.30
N TRP A 39 -23.61 24.26 -9.60
CA TRP A 39 -24.06 25.54 -10.15
C TRP A 39 -22.97 26.30 -10.94
N GLU A 40 -21.72 25.83 -10.93
CA GLU A 40 -20.61 26.45 -11.68
C GLU A 40 -20.32 25.77 -13.03
N ILE A 41 -20.94 24.61 -13.33
CA ILE A 41 -20.57 23.76 -14.49
C ILE A 41 -21.59 23.83 -15.65
N GLU A 42 -22.78 24.38 -15.46
CA GLU A 42 -23.83 24.46 -16.51
C GLU A 42 -23.61 25.53 -17.59
N SER A 43 -22.37 25.84 -17.98
CA SER A 43 -22.10 26.82 -19.05
C SER A 43 -21.14 26.39 -20.16
N ASN A 44 -20.73 25.11 -20.26
CA ASN A 44 -19.98 24.66 -21.44
C ASN A 44 -20.35 23.23 -21.86
N ASP A 45 -21.35 23.16 -22.72
CA ASP A 45 -21.73 22.01 -23.51
C ASP A 45 -20.84 21.95 -24.76
N SER A 46 -19.95 20.96 -24.90
CA SER A 46 -19.61 20.33 -26.19
C SER A 46 -18.62 19.16 -26.08
N LEU A 47 -19.07 18.01 -26.60
CA LEU A 47 -18.32 16.96 -27.33
C LEU A 47 -17.63 15.82 -26.55
N ASN A 48 -18.30 14.66 -26.63
CA ASN A 48 -17.80 13.28 -26.59
C ASN A 48 -16.43 13.08 -27.25
N GLN A 49 -15.45 12.53 -26.52
CA GLN A 49 -14.44 11.51 -26.90
C GLN A 49 -13.69 10.99 -25.65
N PRO A 50 -13.15 9.74 -25.64
CA PRO A 50 -12.49 9.17 -24.46
C PRO A 50 -11.14 9.85 -24.20
N VAL A 51 -11.06 10.63 -23.13
CA VAL A 51 -9.84 11.34 -22.73
C VAL A 51 -8.90 10.38 -22.01
N PHE A 52 -7.90 9.86 -22.73
CA PHE A 52 -6.67 9.37 -22.12
C PHE A 52 -5.97 10.55 -21.45
N TYR A 53 -5.99 10.62 -20.12
CA TYR A 53 -5.18 11.59 -19.40
C TYR A 53 -3.69 11.22 -19.49
N PHE A 54 -3.00 11.79 -20.49
CA PHE A 54 -1.56 11.98 -20.42
C PHE A 54 -1.25 12.90 -19.24
N MET A 55 -0.74 12.34 -18.14
CA MET A 55 -0.22 13.14 -17.04
C MET A 55 1.22 13.59 -17.35
N PRO A 56 1.58 14.86 -17.11
CA PRO A 56 2.91 15.37 -17.40
C PRO A 56 3.96 14.76 -16.47
N HIS A 57 5.06 14.30 -17.07
CA HIS A 57 6.24 13.80 -16.37
C HIS A 57 6.79 14.88 -15.42
N GLY A 58 6.80 14.60 -14.12
CA GLY A 58 7.52 15.40 -13.12
C GLY A 58 9.04 15.28 -13.26
N PRO A 59 9.83 16.19 -12.66
CA PRO A 59 11.25 16.30 -12.98
C PRO A 59 12.07 15.14 -12.42
N GLU A 60 12.94 14.65 -13.32
CA GLU A 60 14.28 14.07 -13.17
C GLU A 60 14.53 12.98 -12.12
N GLN A 61 14.54 11.75 -12.61
CA GLN A 61 14.98 10.54 -11.91
C GLN A 61 16.51 10.51 -11.81
N GLN A 62 17.06 10.54 -10.59
CA GLN A 62 18.47 10.17 -10.38
C GLN A 62 18.60 8.65 -10.55
N ILE A 63 19.37 8.24 -11.56
CA ILE A 63 19.60 6.83 -11.92
C ILE A 63 20.69 6.27 -10.99
N ALA A 64 20.39 5.17 -10.31
CA ALA A 64 21.32 4.42 -9.46
C ALA A 64 22.44 3.75 -10.28
N PRO A 65 23.58 3.40 -9.66
CA PRO A 65 24.72 2.81 -10.37
C PRO A 65 24.34 1.45 -10.97
N GLU A 66 24.80 1.27 -12.21
CA GLU A 66 24.52 0.20 -13.16
C GLU A 66 24.50 -1.21 -12.53
N THR A 67 23.31 -1.78 -12.37
CA THR A 67 23.18 -3.24 -12.38
C THR A 67 23.42 -3.71 -13.80
N LYS A 68 24.44 -4.55 -14.02
CA LYS A 68 24.90 -5.10 -15.31
C LYS A 68 23.88 -5.94 -16.10
N ASN A 69 22.58 -5.80 -15.84
CA ASN A 69 21.50 -6.35 -16.65
C ASN A 69 20.81 -5.20 -17.44
N PRO A 70 21.03 -5.08 -18.76
CA PRO A 70 20.50 -3.99 -19.57
C PRO A 70 18.96 -3.94 -19.64
N GLN A 71 18.27 -4.94 -19.10
CA GLN A 71 16.81 -5.01 -19.07
C GLN A 71 16.17 -4.40 -17.81
N TRP A 72 16.95 -4.02 -16.79
CA TRP A 72 16.40 -3.53 -15.53
C TRP A 72 16.66 -2.04 -15.36
N LYS A 73 15.61 -1.29 -15.06
CA LYS A 73 15.67 0.10 -14.64
C LYS A 73 15.32 0.19 -13.16
N ILE A 74 16.26 0.67 -12.34
CA ILE A 74 16.03 0.90 -10.91
C ILE A 74 15.58 2.36 -10.71
N LEU A 75 14.42 2.53 -10.07
CA LEU A 75 13.90 3.82 -9.64
C LEU A 75 14.18 4.02 -8.15
N LEU A 76 15.18 4.87 -7.87
CA LEU A 76 15.60 5.19 -6.52
C LEU A 76 14.50 5.86 -5.70
N GLN A 77 14.35 5.44 -4.45
CA GLN A 77 13.47 6.06 -3.47
C GLN A 77 14.24 6.87 -2.44
N ILE A 78 13.54 7.78 -1.78
CA ILE A 78 14.09 8.54 -0.66
C ILE A 78 14.27 7.60 0.54
N LYS A 79 15.43 7.70 1.22
CA LYS A 79 15.77 6.94 2.44
C LYS A 79 15.14 7.55 3.70
N ASP A 80 13.80 7.65 3.73
CA ASP A 80 13.02 8.26 4.81
C ASP A 80 12.16 7.26 5.59
N GLY A 81 12.37 5.96 5.41
CA GLY A 81 11.53 4.90 5.98
C GLY A 81 10.16 4.71 5.31
N ASN A 82 9.82 5.53 4.30
CA ASN A 82 8.62 5.35 3.49
C ASN A 82 8.89 4.61 2.17
N SER A 83 10.14 4.21 1.91
CA SER A 83 10.63 3.65 0.64
C SER A 83 9.74 2.55 0.05
N PHE A 84 9.32 1.56 0.85
CA PHE A 84 8.40 0.50 0.40
C PHE A 84 7.06 1.06 -0.14
N PHE A 85 6.43 1.97 0.61
CA PHE A 85 5.16 2.56 0.21
C PHE A 85 5.30 3.53 -0.96
N ARG A 86 6.48 4.17 -1.11
CA ARG A 86 6.81 4.96 -2.29
C ARG A 86 6.95 4.06 -3.52
N CYS A 87 7.56 2.88 -3.41
CA CYS A 87 7.60 1.89 -4.48
C CYS A 87 6.20 1.45 -4.90
N LEU A 88 5.31 1.15 -3.93
CA LEU A 88 3.91 0.82 -4.23
C LEU A 88 3.19 1.96 -4.96
N SER A 89 3.28 3.17 -4.42
CA SER A 89 2.70 4.36 -5.04
C SER A 89 3.22 4.56 -6.46
N GLN A 90 4.54 4.46 -6.65
CA GLN A 90 5.20 4.63 -7.95
C GLN A 90 4.76 3.55 -8.95
N TYR A 91 4.64 2.30 -8.52
CA TYR A 91 4.22 1.19 -9.36
C TYR A 91 2.78 1.35 -9.85
N PHE A 92 1.85 1.70 -8.96
CA PHE A 92 0.41 1.78 -9.30
C PHE A 92 0.01 3.10 -9.95
N THR A 93 0.68 4.21 -9.63
CA THR A 93 0.25 5.55 -10.05
C THR A 93 1.26 6.29 -10.91
N GLY A 94 2.47 5.75 -11.09
CA GLY A 94 3.59 6.46 -11.72
C GLY A 94 4.17 7.59 -10.87
N SER A 95 3.71 7.76 -9.62
CA SER A 95 4.14 8.82 -8.71
C SER A 95 4.38 8.30 -7.29
N THR A 96 5.35 8.85 -6.57
CA THR A 96 5.58 8.56 -5.15
C THR A 96 4.70 9.37 -4.20
N LYS A 97 3.91 10.34 -4.70
CA LYS A 97 3.15 11.30 -3.88
C LYS A 97 2.10 10.66 -2.98
N TYR A 98 1.57 9.50 -3.35
CA TYR A 98 0.49 8.83 -2.65
C TYR A 98 0.96 7.78 -1.63
N HIS A 99 2.26 7.75 -1.32
CA HIS A 99 2.85 6.75 -0.41
C HIS A 99 2.15 6.65 0.96
N ARG A 100 1.66 7.77 1.51
CA ARG A 100 0.92 7.79 2.78
C ARG A 100 -0.44 7.06 2.69
N GLN A 101 -1.12 7.17 1.55
CA GLN A 101 -2.38 6.45 1.33
C GLN A 101 -2.13 4.95 1.23
N PHE A 102 -1.10 4.54 0.49
CA PHE A 102 -0.67 3.13 0.42
C PHE A 102 -0.28 2.58 1.79
N ARG A 103 0.41 3.36 2.62
CA ARG A 103 0.73 2.99 4.02
C ARG A 103 -0.51 2.68 4.83
N VAL A 104 -1.48 3.59 4.84
CA VAL A 104 -2.74 3.41 5.59
C VAL A 104 -3.51 2.19 5.08
N LEU A 105 -3.61 2.01 3.76
CA LEU A 105 -4.29 0.86 3.17
C LEU A 105 -3.65 -0.47 3.60
N VAL A 106 -2.33 -0.57 3.50
CA VAL A 106 -1.58 -1.78 3.88
C VAL A 106 -1.70 -2.05 5.38
N ALA A 107 -1.53 -1.02 6.23
CA ALA A 107 -1.64 -1.18 7.69
C ALA A 107 -3.06 -1.61 8.12
N ASN A 108 -4.10 -1.01 7.54
CA ASN A 108 -5.48 -1.40 7.84
C ASN A 108 -5.78 -2.83 7.37
N TYR A 109 -5.30 -3.21 6.18
CA TYR A 109 -5.47 -4.58 5.70
C TYR A 109 -4.71 -5.60 6.57
N LEU A 110 -3.50 -5.26 7.01
CA LEU A 110 -2.73 -6.10 7.94
C LEU A 110 -3.50 -6.31 9.26
N TYR A 111 -4.15 -5.27 9.78
CA TYR A 111 -5.00 -5.41 10.96
C TYR A 111 -6.16 -6.37 10.73
N CYS A 112 -6.83 -6.31 9.57
CA CYS A 112 -7.88 -7.26 9.20
C CYS A 112 -7.35 -8.70 9.15
N LEU A 113 -6.18 -8.94 8.55
CA LEU A 113 -5.57 -10.27 8.52
C LEU A 113 -5.39 -10.87 9.92
N TYR A 114 -4.99 -10.05 10.91
CA TYR A 114 -4.82 -10.54 12.28
C TYR A 114 -6.13 -10.79 13.01
N ILE A 115 -7.16 -9.95 12.80
CA ILE A 115 -8.48 -10.18 13.41
C ILE A 115 -9.13 -11.44 12.83
N ASP A 116 -9.00 -11.65 11.52
CA ASP A 116 -9.60 -12.77 10.82
C ASP A 116 -8.78 -14.07 10.97
N GLU A 117 -7.82 -14.09 11.89
CA GLU A 117 -6.88 -15.21 12.15
C GLU A 117 -6.23 -15.77 10.87
N HIS A 118 -6.03 -14.93 9.85
CA HIS A 118 -5.33 -15.33 8.64
C HIS A 118 -3.86 -15.61 8.97
N PRO A 119 -3.23 -16.59 8.29
CA PRO A 119 -1.84 -16.95 8.54
C PRO A 119 -0.89 -15.87 7.98
N ALA A 120 -0.69 -14.81 8.76
CA ALA A 120 0.22 -13.70 8.47
C ALA A 120 1.50 -13.78 9.33
N PRO A 121 2.63 -13.23 8.85
CA PRO A 121 3.83 -13.06 9.66
C PRO A 121 3.52 -12.33 10.97
N GLN A 122 4.11 -12.79 12.07
CA GLN A 122 3.89 -12.18 13.38
C GLN A 122 4.87 -11.01 13.60
N PRO A 123 4.38 -9.86 14.08
CA PRO A 123 5.26 -8.75 14.40
C PRO A 123 6.07 -9.06 15.67
N LYS A 124 7.20 -8.38 15.84
CA LYS A 124 8.06 -8.55 17.03
C LYS A 124 7.47 -7.94 18.30
N VAL A 125 6.49 -7.05 18.13
CA VAL A 125 5.74 -6.37 19.20
C VAL A 125 4.26 -6.75 19.07
N PRO A 126 3.43 -6.51 20.10
CA PRO A 126 1.99 -6.76 20.00
C PRO A 126 1.36 -6.15 18.74
N VAL A 127 0.44 -6.89 18.11
CA VAL A 127 -0.18 -6.48 16.82
C VAL A 127 -0.69 -5.04 16.84
N LEU A 128 -1.44 -4.65 17.88
CA LEU A 128 -2.00 -3.30 17.97
C LEU A 128 -0.90 -2.21 18.08
N GLU A 129 0.21 -2.52 18.73
CA GLU A 129 1.35 -1.61 18.82
C GLU A 129 2.08 -1.50 17.46
N HIS A 130 2.27 -2.63 16.78
CA HIS A 130 2.84 -2.67 15.43
C HIS A 130 2.01 -1.86 14.43
N ILE A 131 0.69 -2.05 14.42
CA ILE A 131 -0.22 -1.30 13.53
C ILE A 131 -0.18 0.20 13.83
N LYS A 132 -0.19 0.61 15.10
CA LYS A 132 -0.08 2.02 15.50
C LYS A 132 1.23 2.63 14.98
N SER A 133 2.36 1.96 15.22
CA SER A 133 3.67 2.41 14.72
C SER A 133 3.72 2.47 13.19
N MET A 134 3.10 1.52 12.49
CA MET A 134 3.07 1.50 11.03
C MET A 134 2.22 2.63 10.43
N LEU A 135 1.26 3.17 11.17
CA LEU A 135 0.47 4.34 10.77
C LEU A 135 1.20 5.68 10.99
N GLU A 136 2.20 5.72 11.86
CA GLU A 136 3.11 6.86 11.99
C GLU A 136 3.92 7.05 10.70
N THR A 137 4.44 8.24 10.44
CA THR A 137 5.26 8.49 9.23
C THR A 137 6.71 8.07 9.49
N ASN A 138 7.43 7.61 8.46
CA ASN A 138 8.85 7.18 8.51
C ASN A 138 9.14 5.84 9.21
N THR A 139 8.14 5.12 9.73
CA THR A 139 8.31 3.71 10.14
C THR A 139 8.57 2.81 8.92
N CYS A 140 9.66 2.04 8.94
CA CYS A 140 10.00 1.12 7.85
C CYS A 140 9.03 -0.07 7.77
N ALA A 141 8.63 -0.43 6.55
CA ALA A 141 7.89 -1.66 6.31
C ALA A 141 8.73 -2.90 6.63
N THR A 142 8.05 -3.92 7.14
CA THR A 142 8.61 -5.23 7.47
C THR A 142 7.98 -6.32 6.59
N GLU A 143 8.33 -7.58 6.86
CA GLU A 143 7.69 -8.74 6.21
C GLU A 143 6.16 -8.75 6.38
N CYS A 144 5.63 -8.18 7.47
CA CYS A 144 4.18 -8.07 7.70
C CYS A 144 3.52 -7.19 6.63
N GLU A 145 4.09 -6.02 6.36
CA GLU A 145 3.55 -5.09 5.36
C GLU A 145 3.75 -5.60 3.94
N ILE A 146 4.85 -6.29 3.66
CA ILE A 146 5.10 -6.94 2.36
C ILE A 146 4.04 -8.02 2.11
N TYR A 147 3.76 -8.86 3.12
CA TYR A 147 2.72 -9.87 3.06
C TYR A 147 1.34 -9.26 2.86
N ALA A 148 0.98 -8.26 3.66
CA ALA A 148 -0.30 -7.58 3.56
C ALA A 148 -0.49 -6.91 2.19
N ALA A 149 0.53 -6.22 1.67
CA ALA A 149 0.49 -5.58 0.36
C ALA A 149 0.32 -6.58 -0.79
N ALA A 150 1.03 -7.72 -0.75
CA ALA A 150 0.87 -8.75 -1.76
C ALA A 150 -0.60 -9.21 -1.85
N HIS A 151 -1.19 -9.52 -0.69
CA HIS A 151 -2.57 -9.97 -0.59
C HIS A 151 -3.59 -8.90 -0.99
N LEU A 152 -3.45 -7.69 -0.45
CA LEU A 152 -4.34 -6.56 -0.70
C LEU A 152 -4.41 -6.21 -2.19
N PHE A 153 -3.26 -6.20 -2.88
CA PHE A 153 -3.20 -5.79 -4.29
C PHE A 153 -3.29 -6.96 -5.27
N HIS A 154 -3.39 -8.20 -4.78
CA HIS A 154 -3.32 -9.41 -5.59
C HIS A 154 -2.11 -9.39 -6.55
N ARG A 155 -0.94 -9.09 -5.99
CA ARG A 155 0.34 -9.05 -6.72
C ARG A 155 1.37 -9.89 -6.00
N ARG A 156 2.24 -10.54 -6.77
CA ARG A 156 3.47 -11.12 -6.21
C ARG A 156 4.46 -9.98 -5.96
N ILE A 157 5.14 -10.00 -4.83
CA ILE A 157 6.23 -9.06 -4.53
C ILE A 157 7.54 -9.84 -4.55
N ASP A 158 8.39 -9.56 -5.52
CA ASP A 158 9.72 -10.15 -5.67
C ASP A 158 10.76 -9.15 -5.14
N ILE A 159 11.60 -9.55 -4.20
CA ILE A 159 12.58 -8.68 -3.55
C ILE A 159 13.99 -9.23 -3.80
N LEU A 160 14.81 -8.48 -4.52
CA LEU A 160 16.24 -8.72 -4.64
C LEU A 160 16.93 -8.08 -3.44
N THR A 161 17.48 -8.87 -2.54
CA THR A 161 18.25 -8.37 -1.40
C THR A 161 19.73 -8.63 -1.65
N GLY A 162 20.58 -7.63 -1.44
CA GLY A 162 22.02 -7.78 -1.56
C GLY A 162 22.77 -6.45 -1.34
N GLY A 163 24.09 -6.52 -1.31
CA GLY A 163 24.94 -5.35 -1.02
C GLY A 163 26.40 -5.73 -0.78
N ASN A 164 27.21 -4.75 -0.36
CA ASN A 164 28.68 -4.82 -0.32
C ASN A 164 29.28 -6.09 0.32
N GLU A 165 28.60 -6.68 1.30
CA GLU A 165 29.09 -7.85 2.05
C GLU A 165 28.13 -9.06 2.01
N THR A 166 27.00 -8.94 1.31
CA THR A 166 25.95 -9.97 1.30
C THR A 166 25.65 -10.43 -0.13
N PRO A 167 25.69 -11.75 -0.40
CA PRO A 167 25.35 -12.26 -1.72
C PRO A 167 23.90 -11.90 -2.07
N TYR A 168 23.68 -11.60 -3.34
CA TYR A 168 22.36 -11.27 -3.85
C TYR A 168 21.46 -12.52 -3.82
N PHE A 169 20.25 -12.37 -3.29
CA PHE A 169 19.23 -13.41 -3.34
C PHE A 169 17.85 -12.82 -3.59
N TRP A 170 16.99 -13.61 -4.22
CA TRP A 170 15.59 -13.27 -4.44
C TRP A 170 14.72 -13.92 -3.36
N SER A 171 13.77 -13.16 -2.85
CA SER A 171 12.62 -13.67 -2.10
C SER A 171 11.33 -13.24 -2.77
N SER A 172 10.29 -14.06 -2.67
CA SER A 172 8.99 -13.77 -3.28
C SER A 172 7.89 -13.97 -2.26
N THR A 173 7.00 -12.99 -2.17
CA THR A 173 5.76 -13.10 -1.40
C THR A 173 4.59 -13.16 -2.38
N THR A 174 3.84 -14.25 -2.33
CA THR A 174 2.70 -14.50 -3.21
C THR A 174 1.41 -14.49 -2.39
N PRO A 175 0.32 -13.90 -2.89
CA PRO A 175 -0.97 -13.98 -2.21
C PRO A 175 -1.43 -15.43 -2.08
N HIS A 176 -2.04 -15.77 -0.95
CA HIS A 176 -2.62 -17.09 -0.71
C HIS A 176 -3.79 -17.36 -1.67
N GLY A 177 -3.99 -18.64 -2.00
CA GLY A 177 -5.09 -19.06 -2.89
C GLY A 177 -4.86 -18.83 -4.39
N ILE A 178 -3.74 -18.22 -4.78
CA ILE A 178 -3.38 -18.14 -6.19
C ILE A 178 -2.58 -19.40 -6.57
N GLY A 179 -3.20 -20.27 -7.39
CA GLY A 179 -2.57 -21.50 -7.86
C GLY A 179 -1.32 -21.25 -8.71
N PRO A 180 -0.43 -22.25 -8.85
CA PRO A 180 0.89 -22.09 -9.50
C PRO A 180 0.84 -21.69 -10.99
N ASN A 181 -0.33 -21.77 -11.63
CA ASN A 181 -0.52 -21.50 -13.05
C ASN A 181 -1.14 -20.12 -13.36
N VAL A 182 -1.35 -19.27 -12.37
CA VAL A 182 -1.85 -17.91 -12.62
C VAL A 182 -0.66 -16.99 -12.89
N SER A 183 -0.62 -16.40 -14.08
CA SER A 183 0.31 -15.31 -14.38
C SER A 183 -0.06 -14.08 -13.57
N ILE A 184 0.58 -13.90 -12.42
CA ILE A 184 0.44 -12.70 -11.59
C ILE A 184 1.55 -11.73 -12.00
N CYS A 185 1.18 -10.49 -12.32
CA CYS A 185 2.16 -9.41 -12.44
C CYS A 185 2.91 -9.26 -11.11
N SER A 186 4.24 -9.20 -11.15
CA SER A 186 5.03 -8.97 -9.94
C SER A 186 5.50 -7.54 -9.81
N ILE A 187 5.49 -7.05 -8.56
CA ILE A 187 6.20 -5.84 -8.15
C ILE A 187 7.60 -6.27 -7.77
N GLN A 188 8.61 -5.74 -8.45
CA GLN A 188 10.00 -6.11 -8.22
C GLN A 188 10.69 -5.00 -7.45
N LEU A 189 11.30 -5.34 -6.32
CA LEU A 189 11.96 -4.39 -5.44
C LEU A 189 13.43 -4.75 -5.27
N PHE A 190 14.28 -3.75 -5.14
CA PHE A 190 15.64 -3.91 -4.65
C PHE A 190 15.69 -3.52 -3.19
N ASN A 191 16.20 -4.38 -2.31
CA ASN A 191 16.36 -4.11 -0.90
C ASN A 191 17.84 -3.89 -0.56
N GLU A 192 18.22 -2.62 -0.44
CA GLU A 192 19.57 -2.21 -0.04
C GLU A 192 19.70 -2.27 1.49
N ALA A 193 20.72 -2.99 1.97
CA ALA A 193 21.05 -3.06 3.39
C ALA A 193 19.89 -3.45 4.34
N ARG A 194 18.91 -4.21 3.83
CA ARG A 194 17.74 -4.76 4.55
C ARG A 194 16.72 -3.74 5.08
N HIS A 195 16.89 -2.46 4.79
CA HIS A 195 16.03 -1.40 5.36
C HIS A 195 15.57 -0.35 4.34
N HIS A 196 15.96 -0.48 3.07
CA HIS A 196 15.62 0.47 2.03
C HIS A 196 15.17 -0.24 0.76
N PHE A 197 14.05 0.22 0.18
CA PHE A 197 13.49 -0.36 -1.03
C PHE A 197 13.55 0.61 -2.20
N ASP A 198 14.05 0.12 -3.33
CA ASP A 198 13.94 0.76 -4.65
C ASP A 198 13.05 -0.07 -5.56
N LEU A 199 12.45 0.56 -6.56
CA LEU A 199 11.56 -0.13 -7.52
C LEU A 199 12.36 -0.59 -8.74
N ILE A 200 12.26 -1.87 -9.10
CA ILE A 200 12.85 -2.42 -10.32
C ILE A 200 11.75 -2.51 -11.39
N LEU A 201 12.00 -1.88 -12.55
CA LEU A 201 11.18 -2.01 -13.74
C LEU A 201 11.93 -2.86 -14.79
N LYS A 202 11.23 -3.81 -15.39
CA LYS A 202 11.72 -4.54 -16.57
C LYS A 202 11.36 -3.73 -17.83
N ASN A 203 12.35 -3.47 -18.67
CA ASN A 203 12.17 -2.92 -20.01
C ASN A 203 11.62 -3.98 -20.97
#